data_AF-A0A7X3CMI8-F1
#
_entry.id   AF-A0A7X3CMI8-F1
#
_cell.length_a   1.000
_cell.length_b   1.000
_cell.length_c   1.000
_cell.angle_alpha   90.00
_cell.angle_beta   90.00
_cell.angle_gamma   90.00
#
_symmetry.space_group_name_H-M   'P 1'
#
loop_
_entity.id
_entity.type
_entity.pdbx_description
1 polymer ?
#
loop_
_entity_poly.entity_id
_entity_poly.type
_entity_poly.pdbx_seq_one_letter_code
_entity_poly.pdbx_strand_id
1 'polypeptide(L)'
;MLLAVTVIAAAAIVPGGKVSAAATPVKGFYVSGTTLYDATDKPFVMRGVNHAHTWYKNDLAAAIPAIAATGSNTVRIVLSDGGQWTRDDVASVENIIALCDQYNLITMLEVHDATGSDSASTLNRAVDYWISIKDALIGKEDRVIVNIANEWFGSWSSDGWASGYQAAIPALRNAGIKNTLVVDAAGWGQYPNSIFEKGLAVASTDPLKNMIFSIHMYEYAGGDAATVKSNIDNALALNIPVIIGEFGHKHSSGDVDEATILSYTQQKGVGWLAWSWYGNGGGVEYLDLATGPAGSLTDWGKTIVNSTYGTLATSQLSGIYTTPGYQPVPDNGNPPVPTAPAAPTGLTAAAGNEQAVLSWNASPGATSYAVKRAAVSGGPYMTIASNVAATSYTDTGLTNGNTYYYVVSAANNVGTSSNSTQASVTPQGTPVPSSSLVLQYRAGDTSPSDNQIKPYFNIKNNGTSAVNLSSLKLRYYFTKDGNQTMNAWIDWAQMGSANIQTAFGSVSGTNADTYVELSFTAAAGSIAPGGQTGDIQLRMSKSDWSNFNENNDYSFDAAKTSYTDWNKVTLYNNGVLAWGIEP
;
A
#
# COMPACT_ATOMS: atom_id res chain seq x y z
N MET A 1 -58.37 24.59 68.04
CA MET A 1 -57.36 25.66 67.97
C MET A 1 -56.02 24.99 67.70
N LEU A 2 -55.50 25.10 66.45
CA LEU A 2 -54.18 24.66 65.96
C LEU A 2 -53.86 23.14 66.13
N LEU A 3 -53.05 22.44 65.34
CA LEU A 3 -51.97 22.80 64.42
C LEU A 3 -51.75 21.58 63.49
N ALA A 4 -51.57 21.80 62.19
CA ALA A 4 -51.10 20.78 61.26
C ALA A 4 -49.58 20.62 61.39
N VAL A 5 -49.08 19.38 61.51
CA VAL A 5 -47.64 19.06 61.37
C VAL A 5 -47.50 17.92 60.38
N THR A 6 -46.86 18.24 59.26
CA THR A 6 -46.47 17.36 58.16
C THR A 6 -45.31 16.46 58.62
N VAL A 7 -45.46 15.14 58.49
CA VAL A 7 -44.35 14.17 58.65
C VAL A 7 -43.88 13.76 57.26
N ILE A 8 -42.66 14.14 56.89
CA ILE A 8 -41.98 13.73 55.66
C ILE A 8 -41.28 12.40 55.94
N ALA A 9 -41.64 11.35 55.20
CA ALA A 9 -40.90 10.10 55.13
C ALA A 9 -39.78 10.24 54.09
N ALA A 10 -38.52 10.16 54.53
CA ALA A 10 -37.36 10.06 53.64
C ALA A 10 -36.84 8.62 53.68
N ALA A 11 -37.03 7.89 52.57
CA ALA A 11 -36.34 6.63 52.30
C ALA A 11 -34.90 6.95 51.88
N ALA A 12 -33.92 6.47 52.65
CA ALA A 12 -32.51 6.59 52.32
C ALA A 12 -32.15 5.58 51.21
N ILE A 13 -31.94 6.09 50.00
CA ILE A 13 -31.29 5.37 48.90
C ILE A 13 -29.78 5.39 49.20
N VAL A 14 -29.18 4.22 49.38
CA VAL A 14 -27.71 4.06 49.38
C VAL A 14 -27.27 3.96 47.91
N PRO A 15 -26.49 4.91 47.36
CA PRO A 15 -25.96 4.76 46.02
C PRO A 15 -24.79 3.78 46.05
N GLY A 16 -24.92 2.68 45.30
CA GLY A 16 -23.79 1.85 44.92
C GLY A 16 -22.78 2.70 44.15
N GLY A 17 -21.63 2.96 44.76
CA GLY A 17 -20.50 3.59 44.10
C GLY A 17 -19.97 2.67 43.01
N LYS A 18 -20.20 3.03 41.75
CA LYS A 18 -19.36 2.59 40.65
C LYS A 18 -17.96 3.10 40.95
N VAL A 19 -16.99 2.20 41.07
CA VAL A 19 -15.58 2.55 41.10
C VAL A 19 -15.28 3.25 39.77
N SER A 20 -15.02 4.56 39.80
CA SER A 20 -14.61 5.29 38.60
C SER A 20 -13.16 4.93 38.30
N ALA A 21 -12.89 4.54 37.06
CA ALA A 21 -11.53 4.38 36.54
C ALA A 21 -10.71 5.66 36.81
N ALA A 22 -9.56 5.52 37.45
CA ALA A 22 -8.65 6.64 37.69
C ALA A 22 -8.02 7.06 36.37
N ALA A 23 -8.14 8.34 36.06
CA ALA A 23 -7.68 8.99 34.85
C ALA A 23 -6.18 9.30 34.90
N THR A 24 -5.43 8.72 33.95
CA THR A 24 -4.52 9.46 33.06
C THR A 24 -4.64 8.80 31.68
N PRO A 25 -5.24 9.43 30.66
CA PRO A 25 -5.40 8.79 29.37
C PRO A 25 -4.07 8.78 28.64
N VAL A 26 -3.32 7.68 28.77
CA VAL A 26 -2.35 7.31 27.74
C VAL A 26 -3.14 7.24 26.45
N LYS A 27 -2.91 8.18 25.52
CA LYS A 27 -3.49 8.15 24.17
C LYS A 27 -2.77 7.09 23.34
N GLY A 28 -2.97 5.85 23.74
CA GLY A 28 -2.38 4.65 23.18
C GLY A 28 -3.33 3.47 23.38
N PHE A 29 -2.80 2.25 23.31
CA PHE A 29 -3.55 1.08 23.73
C PHE A 29 -3.90 1.16 25.21
N TYR A 30 -5.12 0.73 25.55
CA TYR A 30 -5.56 0.61 26.93
C TYR A 30 -6.43 -0.62 27.15
N VAL A 31 -6.52 -1.05 28.41
CA VAL A 31 -7.28 -2.22 28.82
C VAL A 31 -8.55 -1.79 29.56
N SER A 32 -9.67 -2.41 29.24
CA SER A 32 -10.92 -2.28 29.99
C SER A 32 -11.64 -3.63 30.05
N GLY A 33 -11.70 -4.20 31.26
CA GLY A 33 -12.16 -5.57 31.46
C GLY A 33 -11.30 -6.57 30.69
N THR A 34 -11.94 -7.48 29.96
CA THR A 34 -11.25 -8.49 29.13
C THR A 34 -10.86 -8.00 27.74
N THR A 35 -10.99 -6.70 27.46
CA THR A 35 -10.78 -6.16 26.10
C THR A 35 -9.62 -5.17 26.07
N LEU A 36 -8.77 -5.35 25.06
CA LEU A 36 -7.77 -4.36 24.62
C LEU A 36 -8.43 -3.39 23.65
N TYR A 37 -8.25 -2.09 23.86
CA TYR A 37 -8.73 -1.02 23.00
C TYR A 37 -7.54 -0.29 22.38
N ASP A 38 -7.66 0.08 21.11
CA ASP A 38 -6.71 0.98 20.46
C ASP A 38 -6.91 2.44 20.87
N ALA A 39 -6.01 3.32 20.41
CA ALA A 39 -6.04 4.75 20.71
C ALA A 39 -7.23 5.51 20.09
N THR A 40 -8.07 4.84 19.31
CA THR A 40 -9.31 5.37 18.73
C THR A 40 -10.57 4.82 19.41
N ASP A 41 -10.40 4.20 20.58
CA ASP A 41 -11.46 3.59 21.39
C ASP A 41 -12.16 2.40 20.71
N LYS A 42 -11.51 1.75 19.74
CA LYS A 42 -12.04 0.53 19.12
C LYS A 42 -11.44 -0.70 19.81
N PRO A 43 -12.23 -1.74 20.11
CA PRO A 43 -11.70 -3.04 20.51
C PRO A 43 -10.69 -3.54 19.48
N PHE A 44 -9.51 -3.92 19.94
CA PHE A 44 -8.44 -4.42 19.09
C PHE A 44 -8.16 -5.89 19.42
N VAL A 45 -8.40 -6.76 18.45
CA VAL A 45 -8.17 -8.20 18.57
C VAL A 45 -7.01 -8.58 17.65
N MET A 46 -5.90 -9.03 18.24
CA MET A 46 -4.71 -9.40 17.47
C MET A 46 -4.98 -10.61 16.58
N ARG A 47 -4.59 -10.48 15.30
CA ARG A 47 -4.56 -11.52 14.29
C ARG A 47 -3.26 -11.35 13.52
N GLY A 48 -2.29 -12.20 13.81
CA GLY A 48 -0.94 -11.96 13.34
C GLY A 48 0.01 -13.11 13.52
N VAL A 49 1.29 -12.81 13.39
CA VAL A 49 2.38 -13.80 13.38
C VAL A 49 3.56 -13.31 14.20
N ASN A 50 4.40 -14.24 14.62
CA ASN A 50 5.72 -13.97 15.18
C ASN A 50 6.76 -13.87 14.05
N HIS A 51 7.69 -12.92 14.15
CA HIS A 51 8.86 -12.82 13.27
C HIS A 51 10.15 -12.81 14.09
N ALA A 52 10.98 -13.80 13.81
CA ALA A 52 12.28 -14.06 14.43
C ALA A 52 13.38 -13.05 14.07
N HIS A 53 13.10 -11.75 14.23
CA HIS A 53 13.98 -10.67 13.76
C HIS A 53 15.42 -10.79 14.26
N THR A 54 15.63 -11.08 15.55
CA THR A 54 16.97 -11.05 16.12
C THR A 54 17.95 -12.05 15.47
N TRP A 55 17.42 -13.15 14.91
CA TRP A 55 18.20 -14.16 14.17
C TRP A 55 18.31 -13.86 12.67
N TYR A 56 17.44 -13.00 12.13
CA TYR A 56 17.33 -12.67 10.71
C TYR A 56 17.24 -11.16 10.45
N LYS A 57 18.12 -10.39 11.12
CA LYS A 57 18.01 -8.91 11.17
C LYS A 57 17.94 -8.22 9.80
N ASN A 58 18.57 -8.80 8.78
CA ASN A 58 18.64 -8.24 7.43
C ASN A 58 17.39 -8.48 6.58
N ASP A 59 16.49 -9.37 7.02
CA ASP A 59 15.36 -9.81 6.20
C ASP A 59 14.08 -9.02 6.47
N LEU A 60 14.11 -8.12 7.46
CA LEU A 60 12.96 -7.34 7.92
C LEU A 60 12.26 -6.58 6.76
N ALA A 61 13.02 -5.98 5.85
CA ALA A 61 12.50 -5.24 4.70
C ALA A 61 11.73 -6.12 3.69
N ALA A 62 12.00 -7.43 3.67
CA ALA A 62 11.27 -8.41 2.86
C ALA A 62 10.13 -9.07 3.66
N ALA A 63 10.34 -9.34 4.95
CA ALA A 63 9.39 -10.02 5.82
C ALA A 63 8.17 -9.17 6.16
N ILE A 64 8.34 -7.93 6.59
CA ILE A 64 7.23 -7.08 7.05
C ILE A 64 6.16 -6.83 5.96
N PRO A 65 6.52 -6.47 4.72
CA PRO A 65 5.53 -6.32 3.64
C PRO A 65 4.79 -7.64 3.35
N ALA A 66 5.50 -8.76 3.37
CA ALA A 66 4.93 -10.07 3.08
C ALA A 66 3.97 -10.53 4.20
N ILE A 67 4.31 -10.28 5.46
CA ILE A 67 3.44 -10.48 6.61
C ILE A 67 2.19 -9.61 6.50
N ALA A 68 2.33 -8.32 6.21
CA ALA A 68 1.18 -7.42 6.03
C ALA A 68 0.25 -7.88 4.90
N ALA A 69 0.80 -8.40 3.81
CA ALA A 69 0.02 -8.94 2.68
C ALA A 69 -0.85 -10.15 3.04
N THR A 70 -0.59 -10.82 4.17
CA THR A 70 -1.47 -11.88 4.69
C THR A 70 -2.73 -11.35 5.37
N GLY A 71 -2.89 -10.02 5.47
CA GLY A 71 -3.96 -9.38 6.23
C GLY A 71 -3.70 -9.36 7.73
N SER A 72 -2.52 -9.76 8.21
CA SER A 72 -2.13 -9.61 9.62
C SER A 72 -2.31 -8.16 10.08
N ASN A 73 -2.84 -7.94 11.29
CA ASN A 73 -2.94 -6.61 11.90
C ASN A 73 -1.86 -6.35 12.96
N THR A 74 -1.15 -7.40 13.37
CA THR A 74 -0.13 -7.37 14.42
C THR A 74 1.05 -8.25 14.00
N VAL A 75 2.26 -7.83 14.34
CA VAL A 75 3.45 -8.68 14.27
C VAL A 75 4.17 -8.66 15.60
N ARG A 76 4.52 -9.83 16.13
CA ARG A 76 5.37 -9.97 17.31
C ARG A 76 6.82 -10.15 16.88
N ILE A 77 7.67 -9.21 17.24
CA ILE A 77 9.05 -9.10 16.79
C ILE A 77 9.99 -9.56 17.90
N VAL A 78 10.70 -10.66 17.63
CA VAL A 78 11.72 -11.23 18.50
C VAL A 78 12.95 -10.32 18.54
N LEU A 79 13.23 -9.71 19.69
CA LEU A 79 14.44 -8.91 19.94
C LEU A 79 15.42 -9.66 20.86
N SER A 80 16.67 -9.20 20.85
CA SER A 80 17.67 -9.60 21.85
C SER A 80 18.17 -8.45 22.71
N ASP A 81 18.30 -8.71 24.01
CA ASP A 81 18.92 -7.80 24.99
C ASP A 81 20.46 -7.88 25.03
N GLY A 82 21.06 -8.83 24.31
CA GLY A 82 22.50 -9.10 24.33
C GLY A 82 22.93 -10.25 25.25
N GLY A 83 21.99 -10.93 25.91
CA GLY A 83 22.29 -12.02 26.83
C GLY A 83 22.65 -13.34 26.15
N GLN A 84 21.94 -13.70 25.08
CA GLN A 84 22.13 -14.91 24.28
C GLN A 84 22.51 -14.58 22.83
N TRP A 85 21.90 -13.55 22.24
CA TRP A 85 22.11 -13.17 20.85
C TRP A 85 22.62 -11.73 20.70
N THR A 86 22.84 -11.32 19.45
CA THR A 86 23.28 -9.96 19.15
C THR A 86 22.18 -8.98 19.53
N ARG A 87 22.49 -8.11 20.50
CA ARG A 87 21.59 -7.07 20.99
C ARG A 87 21.00 -6.22 19.87
N ASP A 88 19.70 -5.98 19.94
CA ASP A 88 18.98 -5.01 19.10
C ASP A 88 19.05 -3.63 19.74
N ASP A 89 19.82 -2.71 19.16
CA ASP A 89 19.95 -1.36 19.69
C ASP A 89 18.72 -0.47 19.42
N VAL A 90 18.69 0.73 20.01
CA VAL A 90 17.56 1.66 19.88
C VAL A 90 17.27 2.02 18.42
N ALA A 91 18.29 2.18 17.58
CA ALA A 91 18.13 2.53 16.17
C ALA A 91 17.52 1.36 15.37
N SER A 92 17.92 0.12 15.66
CA SER A 92 17.29 -1.08 15.11
C SER A 92 15.80 -1.13 15.46
N VAL A 93 15.46 -0.88 16.73
CA VAL A 93 14.06 -0.90 17.19
C VAL A 93 13.24 0.23 16.55
N GLU A 94 13.77 1.44 16.43
CA GLU A 94 13.11 2.54 15.71
C GLU A 94 12.83 2.17 14.24
N ASN A 95 13.77 1.52 13.57
CA ASN A 95 13.61 1.05 12.19
C ASN A 95 12.53 -0.04 12.08
N ILE A 96 12.48 -0.98 13.03
CA ILE A 96 11.42 -2.00 13.12
C ILE A 96 10.05 -1.35 13.24
N ILE A 97 9.90 -0.42 14.19
CA ILE A 97 8.63 0.27 14.43
C ILE A 97 8.21 1.06 13.19
N ALA A 98 9.13 1.82 12.59
CA ALA A 98 8.85 2.62 11.41
C ALA A 98 8.39 1.77 10.21
N LEU A 99 9.03 0.61 10.00
CA LEU A 99 8.67 -0.28 8.91
C LEU A 99 7.33 -0.97 9.15
N CYS A 100 7.05 -1.44 10.37
CA CYS A 100 5.73 -2.01 10.69
C CYS A 100 4.61 -0.96 10.51
N ASP A 101 4.86 0.28 10.94
CA ASP A 101 3.94 1.39 10.81
C ASP A 101 3.65 1.74 9.33
N GLN A 102 4.68 1.69 8.47
CA GLN A 102 4.52 1.85 7.02
C GLN A 102 3.55 0.84 6.41
N TYR A 103 3.46 -0.36 6.99
CA TYR A 103 2.60 -1.45 6.52
C TYR A 103 1.36 -1.66 7.40
N ASN A 104 0.99 -0.67 8.22
CA ASN A 104 -0.20 -0.67 9.06
C ASN A 104 -0.28 -1.84 10.06
N LEU A 105 0.87 -2.31 10.55
CA LEU A 105 0.97 -3.37 11.54
C LEU A 105 1.19 -2.77 12.94
N ILE A 106 0.42 -3.26 13.91
CA ILE A 106 0.74 -3.05 15.32
C ILE A 106 1.96 -3.90 15.67
N THR A 107 2.96 -3.26 16.29
CA THR A 107 4.22 -3.90 16.63
C THR A 107 4.20 -4.36 18.07
N MET A 108 4.20 -5.66 18.31
CA MET A 108 4.49 -6.21 19.64
C MET A 108 5.98 -6.54 19.70
N LEU A 109 6.73 -5.85 20.55
CA LEU A 109 8.15 -6.12 20.75
C LEU A 109 8.33 -7.05 21.95
N GLU A 110 9.23 -8.01 21.87
CA GLU A 110 9.53 -8.94 22.95
C GLU A 110 11.05 -9.18 23.09
N VAL A 111 11.56 -9.38 24.31
CA VAL A 111 12.95 -9.77 24.57
C VAL A 111 13.05 -11.28 24.78
N HIS A 112 13.83 -11.96 23.93
CA HIS A 112 13.82 -13.42 23.87
C HIS A 112 14.88 -14.10 24.75
N ASP A 113 15.91 -13.38 25.22
CA ASP A 113 17.09 -13.95 25.90
C ASP A 113 16.79 -14.55 27.29
N ALA A 114 15.58 -14.35 27.82
CA ALA A 114 15.16 -14.85 29.13
C ALA A 114 14.33 -16.14 29.06
N THR A 115 14.06 -16.64 27.85
CA THR A 115 13.26 -17.84 27.57
C THR A 115 13.64 -19.02 28.46
N GLY A 116 12.67 -19.54 29.22
CA GLY A 116 12.83 -20.72 30.08
C GLY A 116 13.68 -20.50 31.35
N SER A 117 14.19 -19.29 31.59
CA SER A 117 15.04 -19.00 32.74
C SER A 117 14.23 -18.70 34.00
N ASP A 118 14.56 -19.32 35.13
CA ASP A 118 13.98 -18.99 36.44
C ASP A 118 14.72 -17.85 37.16
N SER A 119 15.81 -17.35 36.58
CA SER A 119 16.63 -16.34 37.24
C SER A 119 15.97 -14.97 37.18
N ALA A 120 15.81 -14.31 38.33
CA ALA A 120 15.41 -12.90 38.36
C ALA A 120 16.40 -11.99 37.59
N SER A 121 17.67 -12.40 37.47
CA SER A 121 18.68 -11.61 36.75
C SER A 121 18.43 -11.53 35.25
N THR A 122 17.83 -12.56 34.63
CA THR A 122 17.52 -12.57 33.19
C THR A 122 16.31 -11.70 32.90
N LEU A 123 15.27 -11.72 33.76
CA LEU A 123 14.16 -10.77 33.68
C LEU A 123 14.63 -9.33 33.92
N ASN A 124 15.47 -9.10 34.92
CA ASN A 124 16.00 -7.76 35.21
C ASN A 124 16.79 -7.21 34.02
N ARG A 125 17.55 -8.06 33.30
CA ARG A 125 18.25 -7.64 32.09
C ARG A 125 17.30 -7.24 30.96
N ALA A 126 16.18 -7.96 30.78
CA ALA A 126 15.14 -7.56 29.84
C ALA A 126 14.48 -6.23 30.24
N VAL A 127 14.23 -6.01 31.54
CA VAL A 127 13.74 -4.72 32.06
C VAL A 127 14.74 -3.60 31.79
N ASP A 128 16.02 -3.79 32.10
CA ASP A 128 17.08 -2.82 31.84
C ASP A 128 17.22 -2.52 30.34
N TYR A 129 17.03 -3.52 29.48
CA TYR A 129 16.96 -3.35 28.04
C TYR A 129 15.85 -2.38 27.64
N TRP A 130 14.60 -2.63 28.04
CA TRP A 130 13.49 -1.73 27.74
C TRP A 130 13.72 -0.31 28.22
N ILE A 131 14.25 -0.15 29.44
CA ILE A 131 14.58 1.17 30.00
C ILE A 131 15.66 1.87 29.15
N SER A 132 16.65 1.13 28.65
CA SER A 132 17.72 1.68 27.83
C SER A 132 17.28 2.13 26.43
N ILE A 133 16.21 1.55 25.88
CA ILE A 133 15.67 1.90 24.55
C ILE A 133 14.35 2.65 24.62
N LYS A 134 13.96 3.14 25.80
CA LYS A 134 12.63 3.74 26.05
C LYS A 134 12.28 4.89 25.10
N ASP A 135 13.27 5.58 24.55
CA ASP A 135 13.07 6.68 23.60
C ASP A 135 12.47 6.19 22.26
N ALA A 136 12.67 4.92 21.89
CA ALA A 136 11.98 4.30 20.76
C ALA A 136 10.51 3.94 21.07
N LEU A 137 10.13 3.88 22.36
CA LEU A 137 8.81 3.39 22.82
C LEU A 137 7.88 4.55 23.22
N ILE A 138 8.40 5.55 23.91
CA ILE A 138 7.64 6.69 24.42
C ILE A 138 7.11 7.52 23.25
N GLY A 139 5.81 7.81 23.26
CA GLY A 139 5.12 8.47 22.14
C GLY A 139 4.65 7.52 21.04
N LYS A 140 4.84 6.21 21.20
CA LYS A 140 4.38 5.15 20.29
C LYS A 140 3.41 4.20 20.97
N GLU A 141 2.79 4.62 22.07
CA GLU A 141 1.85 3.81 22.86
C GLU A 141 0.60 3.38 22.07
N ASP A 142 0.31 4.05 20.95
CA ASP A 142 -0.79 3.75 20.05
C ASP A 142 -0.52 2.63 19.03
N ARG A 143 0.74 2.27 18.83
CA ARG A 143 1.17 1.29 17.80
C ARG A 143 2.20 0.27 18.27
N VAL A 144 2.77 0.46 19.46
CA VAL A 144 3.76 -0.43 20.06
C VAL A 144 3.25 -0.99 21.37
N ILE A 145 3.31 -2.31 21.48
CA ILE A 145 3.00 -3.09 22.68
C ILE A 145 4.29 -3.78 23.15
N VAL A 146 4.52 -3.80 24.47
CA VAL A 146 5.78 -4.32 25.04
C VAL A 146 5.52 -5.62 25.77
N ASN A 147 5.99 -6.73 25.21
CA ASN A 147 6.02 -8.02 25.89
C ASN A 147 7.34 -8.15 26.64
N ILE A 148 7.27 -8.16 27.97
CA ILE A 148 8.42 -7.86 28.83
C ILE A 148 9.59 -8.81 28.58
N ALA A 149 9.32 -10.11 28.51
CA ALA A 149 10.30 -11.14 28.22
C ALA A 149 9.58 -12.39 27.72
N ASN A 150 10.05 -12.98 26.63
CA ASN A 150 9.54 -14.27 26.16
C ASN A 150 9.71 -15.32 27.25
N GLU A 151 8.61 -15.96 27.63
CA GLU A 151 8.63 -17.24 28.35
C GLU A 151 9.52 -17.26 29.62
N TRP A 152 9.68 -16.11 30.27
CA TRP A 152 10.47 -16.03 31.49
C TRP A 152 9.78 -16.81 32.63
N PHE A 153 10.60 -17.52 33.41
CA PHE A 153 10.21 -18.50 34.41
C PHE A 153 9.77 -19.84 33.82
N GLY A 154 10.74 -20.72 33.53
CA GLY A 154 10.52 -22.03 32.91
C GLY A 154 9.98 -23.10 33.86
N SER A 155 10.16 -22.93 35.17
CA SER A 155 9.53 -23.78 36.17
C SER A 155 8.01 -23.62 36.17
N TRP A 156 7.30 -24.74 36.35
CA TRP A 156 5.84 -24.78 36.48
C TRP A 156 5.44 -24.39 37.92
N SER A 157 5.68 -23.14 38.27
CA SER A 157 5.39 -22.57 39.58
C SER A 157 5.03 -21.08 39.47
N SER A 158 4.11 -20.65 40.33
CA SER A 158 3.51 -19.33 40.23
C SER A 158 4.19 -18.26 41.09
N ASP A 159 4.82 -18.65 42.21
CA ASP A 159 5.33 -17.69 43.20
C ASP A 159 6.57 -16.92 42.69
N GLY A 160 7.52 -17.62 42.07
CA GLY A 160 8.73 -16.99 41.52
C GLY A 160 8.41 -16.13 40.29
N TRP A 161 7.58 -16.64 39.38
CA TRP A 161 7.02 -15.90 38.25
C TRP A 161 6.33 -14.61 38.70
N ALA A 162 5.43 -14.70 39.69
CA ALA A 162 4.72 -13.52 40.19
C ALA A 162 5.67 -12.50 40.82
N SER A 163 6.60 -12.96 41.67
CA SER A 163 7.54 -12.09 42.36
C SER A 163 8.42 -11.29 41.39
N GLY A 164 8.85 -11.91 40.29
CA GLY A 164 9.64 -11.22 39.25
C GLY A 164 8.83 -10.12 38.56
N TYR A 165 7.64 -10.43 38.06
CA TYR A 165 6.80 -9.44 37.38
C TYR A 165 6.28 -8.33 38.30
N GLN A 166 6.04 -8.64 39.58
CA GLN A 166 5.72 -7.64 40.59
C GLN A 166 6.82 -6.60 40.80
N ALA A 167 8.09 -6.95 40.53
CA ALA A 167 9.21 -6.01 40.51
C ALA A 167 9.42 -5.35 39.15
N ALA A 168 9.31 -6.11 38.06
CA ALA A 168 9.56 -5.62 36.70
C ALA A 168 8.58 -4.54 36.25
N ILE A 169 7.27 -4.72 36.51
CA ILE A 169 6.23 -3.81 36.03
C ILE A 169 6.41 -2.39 36.61
N PRO A 170 6.52 -2.20 37.95
CA PRO A 170 6.80 -0.87 38.50
C PRO A 170 8.08 -0.24 37.97
N ALA A 171 9.14 -1.03 37.73
CA ALA A 171 10.40 -0.51 37.18
C ALA A 171 10.21 0.10 35.78
N LEU A 172 9.49 -0.60 34.89
CA LEU A 172 9.16 -0.10 33.55
C LEU A 172 8.28 1.16 33.62
N ARG A 173 7.25 1.16 34.48
CA ARG A 173 6.39 2.34 34.66
C ARG A 173 7.15 3.54 35.20
N ASN A 174 8.02 3.34 36.19
CA ASN A 174 8.87 4.40 36.76
C ASN A 174 9.85 4.98 35.74
N ALA A 175 10.25 4.20 34.74
CA ALA A 175 11.08 4.68 33.65
C ALA A 175 10.33 5.53 32.60
N GLY A 176 9.00 5.59 32.68
CA GLY A 176 8.13 6.34 31.78
C GLY A 176 7.47 5.52 30.68
N ILE A 177 7.64 4.19 30.68
CA ILE A 177 7.06 3.29 29.66
C ILE A 177 5.58 3.07 29.96
N LYS A 178 4.74 3.58 29.05
CA LYS A 178 3.28 3.64 29.20
C LYS A 178 2.52 2.76 28.22
N ASN A 179 3.23 2.15 27.28
CA ASN A 179 2.71 1.11 26.39
C ASN A 179 1.97 0.03 27.18
N THR A 180 0.96 -0.59 26.58
CA THR A 180 0.39 -1.82 27.14
C THR A 180 1.49 -2.86 27.32
N LEU A 181 1.56 -3.46 28.51
CA LEU A 181 2.54 -4.50 28.82
C LEU A 181 1.92 -5.88 28.59
N VAL A 182 2.68 -6.81 28.03
CA VAL A 182 2.32 -8.23 27.93
C VAL A 182 3.20 -9.05 28.86
N VAL A 183 2.57 -9.90 29.66
CA VAL A 183 3.23 -10.82 30.59
C VAL A 183 2.90 -12.25 30.17
N ASP A 184 3.91 -13.00 29.76
CA ASP A 184 3.78 -14.41 29.39
C ASP A 184 3.56 -15.26 30.64
N ALA A 185 2.80 -16.35 30.50
CA ALA A 185 2.67 -17.36 31.54
C ALA A 185 4.03 -18.01 31.87
N ALA A 186 4.14 -18.58 33.07
CA ALA A 186 5.28 -19.41 33.44
C ALA A 186 5.30 -20.70 32.63
N GLY A 187 6.31 -21.54 32.85
CA GLY A 187 6.38 -22.87 32.26
C GLY A 187 6.57 -22.82 30.76
N TRP A 188 7.45 -21.94 30.27
CA TRP A 188 7.66 -21.70 28.85
C TRP A 188 6.38 -21.21 28.15
N GLY A 189 5.60 -20.36 28.82
CA GLY A 189 4.29 -19.90 28.36
C GLY A 189 3.18 -20.97 28.41
N GLN A 190 3.49 -22.23 28.74
CA GLN A 190 2.54 -23.35 28.74
C GLN A 190 1.94 -23.69 30.11
N TYR A 191 2.28 -22.95 31.18
CA TYR A 191 1.69 -23.11 32.51
C TYR A 191 0.77 -21.92 32.87
N PRO A 192 -0.43 -21.80 32.26
CA PRO A 192 -1.32 -20.66 32.48
C PRO A 192 -1.92 -20.61 33.89
N ASN A 193 -1.78 -21.66 34.69
CA ASN A 193 -2.09 -21.63 36.12
C ASN A 193 -1.34 -20.52 36.86
N SER A 194 -0.15 -20.11 36.41
CA SER A 194 0.54 -18.95 37.00
C SER A 194 -0.32 -17.67 36.91
N ILE A 195 -1.01 -17.50 35.79
CA ILE A 195 -1.98 -16.41 35.57
C ILE A 195 -3.19 -16.61 36.48
N PHE A 196 -3.77 -17.82 36.54
CA PHE A 196 -4.99 -18.05 37.32
C PHE A 196 -4.78 -17.81 38.82
N GLU A 197 -3.64 -18.25 39.34
CA GLU A 197 -3.31 -18.20 40.76
C GLU A 197 -2.78 -16.84 41.19
N LYS A 198 -1.99 -16.18 40.34
CA LYS A 198 -1.22 -14.98 40.73
C LYS A 198 -1.41 -13.78 39.80
N GLY A 199 -2.14 -13.91 38.69
CA GLY A 199 -2.35 -12.85 37.71
C GLY A 199 -2.94 -11.57 38.32
N LEU A 200 -3.92 -11.68 39.22
CA LEU A 200 -4.45 -10.51 39.94
C LEU A 200 -3.39 -9.84 40.83
N ALA A 201 -2.51 -10.61 41.46
CA ALA A 201 -1.44 -10.08 42.29
C ALA A 201 -0.37 -9.36 41.45
N VAL A 202 -0.04 -9.90 40.27
CA VAL A 202 0.84 -9.24 39.30
C VAL A 202 0.19 -7.97 38.76
N ALA A 203 -1.05 -8.04 38.27
CA ALA A 203 -1.76 -6.87 37.72
C ALA A 203 -2.04 -5.77 38.73
N SER A 204 -2.10 -6.11 40.02
CA SER A 204 -2.23 -5.12 41.08
C SER A 204 -1.04 -4.16 41.15
N THR A 205 0.16 -4.56 40.68
CA THR A 205 1.37 -3.73 40.72
C THR A 205 1.51 -2.78 39.55
N ASP A 206 0.71 -2.92 38.47
CA ASP A 206 0.66 -1.91 37.41
C ASP A 206 -0.15 -0.70 37.87
N PRO A 207 0.46 0.47 38.14
CA PRO A 207 -0.28 1.68 38.47
C PRO A 207 -1.17 2.18 37.32
N LEU A 208 -0.87 1.82 36.06
CA LEU A 208 -1.66 2.23 34.90
C LEU A 208 -2.82 1.29 34.59
N LYS A 209 -2.85 0.10 35.22
CA LYS A 209 -3.83 -0.96 34.92
C LYS A 209 -3.95 -1.25 33.42
N ASN A 210 -2.81 -1.21 32.71
CA ASN A 210 -2.73 -1.34 31.26
C ASN A 210 -1.79 -2.48 30.88
N MET A 211 -2.23 -3.70 31.19
CA MET A 211 -1.50 -4.91 30.87
C MET A 211 -2.42 -6.05 30.44
N ILE A 212 -1.87 -6.96 29.64
CA ILE A 212 -2.53 -8.18 29.17
C ILE A 212 -1.63 -9.39 29.49
N PHE A 213 -2.22 -10.56 29.61
CA PHE A 213 -1.47 -11.81 29.75
C PHE A 213 -1.33 -12.53 28.40
N SER A 214 -0.27 -13.33 28.26
CA SER A 214 -0.04 -14.19 27.10
C SER A 214 0.08 -15.66 27.53
N ILE A 215 -0.54 -16.56 26.78
CA ILE A 215 -0.38 -18.01 26.89
C ILE A 215 0.24 -18.50 25.57
N HIS A 216 1.25 -19.37 25.65
CA HIS A 216 1.83 -20.00 24.47
C HIS A 216 1.24 -21.41 24.34
N MET A 217 0.37 -21.61 23.37
CA MET A 217 -0.38 -22.84 23.20
C MET A 217 0.34 -23.79 22.26
N TYR A 218 1.20 -24.62 22.84
CA TYR A 218 1.70 -25.84 22.20
C TYR A 218 1.04 -27.08 22.82
N GLU A 219 1.76 -28.19 22.95
CA GLU A 219 1.15 -29.49 23.27
C GLU A 219 0.54 -29.54 24.68
N TYR A 220 1.05 -28.74 25.63
CA TYR A 220 0.59 -28.79 27.02
C TYR A 220 -0.57 -27.82 27.29
N ALA A 221 -0.50 -26.61 26.74
CA ALA A 221 -1.53 -25.59 26.94
C ALA A 221 -2.61 -25.55 25.86
N GLY A 222 -2.39 -26.25 24.73
CA GLY A 222 -3.27 -26.26 23.56
C GLY A 222 -3.51 -27.63 22.94
N GLY A 223 -3.14 -28.73 23.62
CA GLY A 223 -3.18 -30.07 23.02
C GLY A 223 -4.56 -30.63 22.65
N ASP A 224 -5.64 -30.05 23.19
CA ASP A 224 -7.01 -30.44 22.84
C ASP A 224 -8.02 -29.30 23.10
N ALA A 225 -9.23 -29.45 22.54
CA ALA A 225 -10.28 -28.45 22.63
C ALA A 225 -10.71 -28.08 24.05
N ALA A 226 -10.70 -29.03 25.00
CA ALA A 226 -11.10 -28.77 26.38
C ALA A 226 -10.02 -27.97 27.11
N THR A 227 -8.76 -28.33 26.89
CA THR A 227 -7.59 -27.63 27.41
C THR A 227 -7.53 -26.19 26.88
N VAL A 228 -7.67 -25.98 25.56
CA VAL A 228 -7.71 -24.64 24.95
C VAL A 228 -8.81 -23.77 25.58
N LYS A 229 -10.05 -24.29 25.65
CA LYS A 229 -11.20 -23.54 26.16
C LYS A 229 -11.06 -23.18 27.63
N SER A 230 -10.68 -24.16 28.45
CA SER A 230 -10.52 -23.95 29.89
C SER A 230 -9.40 -22.95 30.20
N ASN A 231 -8.28 -23.01 29.49
CA ASN A 231 -7.19 -22.05 29.67
C ASN A 231 -7.61 -20.62 29.33
N ILE A 232 -8.32 -20.42 28.21
CA ILE A 232 -8.85 -19.11 27.83
C ILE A 232 -9.89 -18.61 28.84
N ASP A 233 -10.86 -19.45 29.21
CA ASP A 233 -11.95 -19.06 30.11
C ASP A 233 -11.44 -18.74 31.52
N ASN A 234 -10.52 -19.54 32.04
CA ASN A 234 -9.90 -19.30 33.34
C ASN A 234 -9.09 -18.00 33.35
N ALA A 235 -8.36 -17.69 32.27
CA ALA A 235 -7.64 -16.42 32.16
C ALA A 235 -8.61 -15.22 32.10
N LEU A 236 -9.66 -15.31 31.27
CA LEU A 236 -10.66 -14.24 31.14
C LEU A 236 -11.46 -14.02 32.43
N ALA A 237 -11.61 -15.03 33.29
CA ALA A 237 -12.29 -14.91 34.57
C ALA A 237 -11.61 -13.91 35.53
N LEU A 238 -10.33 -13.56 35.30
CA LEU A 238 -9.64 -12.50 36.04
C LEU A 238 -10.11 -11.09 35.66
N ASN A 239 -10.93 -10.94 34.62
CA ASN A 239 -11.36 -9.66 34.06
C ASN A 239 -10.15 -8.80 33.61
N ILE A 240 -9.15 -9.46 33.04
CA ILE A 240 -7.95 -8.89 32.41
C ILE A 240 -7.82 -9.57 31.04
N PRO A 241 -7.43 -8.87 29.96
CA PRO A 241 -7.32 -9.49 28.66
C PRO A 241 -6.20 -10.53 28.63
N VAL A 242 -6.42 -11.57 27.85
CA VAL A 242 -5.44 -12.60 27.52
C VAL A 242 -5.30 -12.69 26.01
N ILE A 243 -4.11 -13.05 25.53
CA ILE A 243 -3.84 -13.42 24.15
C ILE A 243 -3.17 -14.80 24.09
N ILE A 244 -3.22 -15.42 22.91
CA ILE A 244 -2.40 -16.56 22.57
C ILE A 244 -1.16 -16.03 21.83
N GLY A 245 -0.10 -15.67 22.56
CA GLY A 245 1.08 -14.98 22.00
C GLY A 245 1.94 -15.84 21.09
N GLU A 246 1.84 -17.15 21.25
CA GLU A 246 2.42 -18.16 20.36
C GLU A 246 1.52 -19.39 20.32
N PHE A 247 1.47 -20.05 19.16
CA PHE A 247 0.90 -21.39 19.02
C PHE A 247 1.38 -22.05 17.71
N GLY A 248 1.35 -23.38 17.69
CA GLY A 248 1.61 -24.21 16.52
C GLY A 248 0.41 -25.08 16.13
N HIS A 249 0.61 -25.98 15.16
CA HIS A 249 -0.33 -27.08 14.82
C HIS A 249 0.11 -28.44 15.38
N LYS A 250 1.35 -28.51 15.85
CA LYS A 250 1.95 -29.64 16.58
C LYS A 250 3.21 -29.13 17.27
N HIS A 251 3.73 -29.89 18.23
CA HIS A 251 5.02 -29.60 18.86
C HIS A 251 5.78 -30.89 19.21
N SER A 252 6.98 -30.75 19.78
CA SER A 252 7.95 -31.84 19.98
C SER A 252 7.38 -33.08 20.67
N SER A 253 6.35 -32.92 21.53
CA SER A 253 5.80 -34.01 22.33
C SER A 253 4.33 -34.35 22.02
N GLY A 254 3.67 -33.67 21.08
CA GLY A 254 2.25 -33.89 20.84
C GLY A 254 1.58 -32.98 19.81
N ASP A 255 0.29 -33.24 19.62
CA ASP A 255 -0.61 -32.46 18.77
C ASP A 255 -0.96 -31.11 19.42
N VAL A 256 -1.42 -30.14 18.62
CA VAL A 256 -1.94 -28.85 19.10
C VAL A 256 -3.24 -28.58 18.36
N ASP A 257 -4.33 -28.33 19.08
CA ASP A 257 -5.65 -28.08 18.51
C ASP A 257 -5.80 -26.62 18.04
N GLU A 258 -5.06 -26.29 16.98
CA GLU A 258 -5.06 -24.99 16.32
C GLU A 258 -6.46 -24.62 15.79
N ALA A 259 -7.26 -25.60 15.39
CA ALA A 259 -8.64 -25.38 14.97
C ALA A 259 -9.51 -24.81 16.10
N THR A 260 -9.40 -25.36 17.31
CA THR A 260 -10.09 -24.81 18.49
C THR A 260 -9.49 -23.48 18.93
N ILE A 261 -8.16 -23.30 18.87
CA ILE A 261 -7.51 -22.02 19.18
C ILE A 261 -8.11 -20.92 18.29
N LEU A 262 -8.08 -21.09 16.96
CA LEU A 262 -8.57 -20.08 16.02
C LEU A 262 -10.07 -19.79 16.19
N SER A 263 -10.90 -20.82 16.34
CA SER A 263 -12.35 -20.66 16.45
C SER A 263 -12.80 -20.08 17.80
N TYR A 264 -12.21 -20.53 18.92
CA TYR A 264 -12.61 -20.10 20.26
C TYR A 264 -12.10 -18.70 20.58
N THR A 265 -10.89 -18.36 20.13
CA THR A 265 -10.38 -16.99 20.26
C THR A 265 -11.22 -16.01 19.46
N GLN A 266 -11.72 -16.39 18.28
CA GLN A 266 -12.72 -15.60 17.55
C GLN A 266 -14.02 -15.45 18.34
N GLN A 267 -14.54 -16.53 18.93
CA GLN A 267 -15.76 -16.50 19.73
C GLN A 267 -15.63 -15.58 20.96
N LYS A 268 -14.46 -15.55 21.60
CA LYS A 268 -14.20 -14.83 22.84
C LYS A 268 -13.61 -13.43 22.65
N GLY A 269 -13.25 -13.05 21.43
CA GLY A 269 -12.54 -11.80 21.16
C GLY A 269 -11.11 -11.78 21.72
N VAL A 270 -10.46 -12.95 21.80
CA VAL A 270 -9.08 -13.11 22.25
C VAL A 270 -8.14 -12.97 21.06
N GLY A 271 -7.03 -12.26 21.26
CA GLY A 271 -5.99 -12.10 20.24
C GLY A 271 -5.11 -13.34 20.10
N TRP A 272 -4.52 -13.56 18.93
CA TRP A 272 -3.53 -14.62 18.71
C TRP A 272 -2.43 -14.21 17.74
N LEU A 273 -1.27 -14.84 17.91
CA LEU A 273 -0.08 -14.65 17.09
C LEU A 273 0.56 -16.01 16.79
N ALA A 274 0.53 -16.45 15.53
CA ALA A 274 1.04 -17.77 15.15
C ALA A 274 2.56 -17.81 15.16
N TRP A 275 3.15 -18.92 15.61
CA TRP A 275 4.60 -19.16 15.54
C TRP A 275 4.94 -20.03 14.33
N SER A 276 5.85 -19.62 13.43
CA SER A 276 6.37 -18.26 13.21
C SER A 276 6.61 -18.02 11.72
N TRP A 277 6.90 -16.78 11.30
CA TRP A 277 6.92 -16.41 9.88
C TRP A 277 7.82 -17.33 9.05
N TYR A 278 9.09 -17.49 9.42
CA TYR A 278 10.02 -18.47 8.88
C TYR A 278 11.28 -18.55 9.75
N GLY A 279 12.15 -19.52 9.45
CA GLY A 279 13.49 -19.59 10.01
C GLY A 279 13.57 -20.42 11.28
N ASN A 280 12.57 -21.25 11.55
CA ASN A 280 12.70 -22.28 12.58
C ASN A 280 13.81 -23.26 12.19
N GLY A 281 14.46 -23.84 13.21
CA GLY A 281 15.46 -24.87 13.05
C GLY A 281 15.40 -25.86 14.21
N GLY A 282 16.20 -26.92 14.17
CA GLY A 282 16.28 -27.88 15.28
C GLY A 282 15.13 -28.87 15.34
N GLY A 283 14.48 -29.16 14.20
CA GLY A 283 13.42 -30.16 14.10
C GLY A 283 12.00 -29.61 14.22
N VAL A 284 11.85 -28.28 14.38
CA VAL A 284 10.54 -27.60 14.43
C VAL A 284 10.28 -26.73 13.19
N GLU A 285 10.97 -27.00 12.08
CA GLU A 285 10.81 -26.30 10.78
C GLU A 285 9.37 -26.39 10.24
N TYR A 286 8.60 -27.37 10.70
CA TYR A 286 7.18 -27.50 10.37
C TYR A 286 6.31 -26.34 10.91
N LEU A 287 6.84 -25.49 11.79
CA LEU A 287 6.19 -24.27 12.29
C LEU A 287 6.45 -23.05 11.40
N ASP A 288 7.24 -23.14 10.33
CA ASP A 288 7.40 -22.03 9.39
C ASP A 288 6.08 -21.79 8.64
N LEU A 289 5.57 -20.56 8.70
CA LEU A 289 4.40 -20.12 7.93
C LEU A 289 4.75 -19.86 6.46
N ALA A 290 5.97 -19.44 6.17
CA ALA A 290 6.47 -19.12 4.85
C ALA A 290 7.82 -19.80 4.57
N THR A 291 8.11 -20.10 3.31
CA THR A 291 9.37 -20.75 2.91
C THR A 291 10.59 -19.81 2.93
N GLY A 292 10.46 -18.61 3.49
CA GLY A 292 11.47 -17.55 3.51
C GLY A 292 10.83 -16.18 3.77
N PRO A 293 11.62 -15.09 3.85
CA PRO A 293 11.12 -13.79 4.28
C PRO A 293 10.05 -13.21 3.35
N ALA A 294 10.17 -13.41 2.03
CA ALA A 294 9.12 -13.15 1.05
C ALA A 294 8.72 -14.45 0.32
N GLY A 295 8.74 -15.57 1.04
CA GLY A 295 8.46 -16.91 0.52
C GLY A 295 6.97 -17.18 0.30
N SER A 296 6.67 -18.33 -0.31
CA SER A 296 5.29 -18.81 -0.41
C SER A 296 4.84 -19.37 0.94
N LEU A 297 3.53 -19.31 1.22
CA LEU A 297 2.97 -19.92 2.43
C LEU A 297 3.13 -21.45 2.38
N THR A 298 3.59 -22.01 3.50
CA THR A 298 3.53 -23.45 3.77
C THR A 298 2.09 -23.89 4.01
N ASP A 299 1.85 -25.19 4.22
CA ASP A 299 0.50 -25.65 4.58
C ASP A 299 0.05 -25.09 5.94
N TRP A 300 0.98 -24.96 6.89
CA TRP A 300 0.73 -24.27 8.15
C TRP A 300 0.37 -22.79 7.94
N GLY A 301 1.16 -22.08 7.12
CA GLY A 301 0.86 -20.70 6.75
C GLY A 301 -0.50 -20.54 6.09
N LYS A 302 -0.91 -21.47 5.21
CA LYS A 302 -2.24 -21.44 4.60
C LYS A 302 -3.35 -21.64 5.64
N THR A 303 -3.16 -22.50 6.65
CA THR A 303 -4.12 -22.64 7.76
C THR A 303 -4.28 -21.33 8.52
N ILE A 304 -3.18 -20.66 8.85
CA ILE A 304 -3.22 -19.38 9.58
C ILE A 304 -3.82 -18.25 8.76
N VAL A 305 -3.53 -18.21 7.45
CA VAL A 305 -3.91 -17.06 6.61
C VAL A 305 -5.28 -17.24 5.98
N ASN A 306 -5.56 -18.43 5.44
CA ASN A 306 -6.69 -18.66 4.52
C ASN A 306 -7.88 -19.41 5.16
N SER A 307 -7.75 -19.94 6.39
CA SER A 307 -8.86 -20.66 7.03
C SER A 307 -10.02 -19.72 7.41
N THR A 308 -11.17 -20.30 7.76
CA THR A 308 -12.38 -19.57 8.18
C THR A 308 -12.13 -18.58 9.33
N TYR A 309 -11.14 -18.87 10.17
CA TYR A 309 -10.78 -18.05 11.34
C TYR A 309 -9.37 -17.46 11.22
N GLY A 310 -8.76 -17.53 10.03
CA GLY A 310 -7.43 -17.02 9.73
C GLY A 310 -7.37 -15.50 9.59
N THR A 311 -6.18 -14.98 9.28
CA THR A 311 -5.93 -13.53 9.19
C THR A 311 -6.78 -12.86 8.11
N LEU A 312 -6.88 -13.42 6.90
CA LEU A 312 -7.68 -12.80 5.83
C LEU A 312 -9.19 -12.76 6.16
N ALA A 313 -9.66 -13.68 7.00
CA ALA A 313 -11.07 -13.78 7.35
C ALA A 313 -11.45 -12.92 8.56
N THR A 314 -10.54 -12.76 9.53
CA THR A 314 -10.91 -12.21 10.86
C THR A 314 -10.09 -11.00 11.31
N SER A 315 -8.96 -10.73 10.67
CA SER A 315 -8.11 -9.60 11.03
C SER A 315 -8.77 -8.27 10.68
N GLN A 316 -8.66 -7.32 11.60
CA GLN A 316 -9.08 -5.94 11.40
C GLN A 316 -7.93 -5.02 11.79
N LEU A 317 -7.55 -4.11 10.90
CA LEU A 317 -6.53 -3.11 11.19
C LEU A 317 -6.96 -2.22 12.35
N SER A 318 -5.98 -1.79 13.15
CA SER A 318 -6.20 -0.80 14.20
C SER A 318 -6.85 0.47 13.63
N GLY A 319 -7.70 1.10 14.44
CA GLY A 319 -8.36 2.35 14.13
C GLY A 319 -7.39 3.48 13.80
N ILE A 320 -6.15 3.43 14.29
CA ILE A 320 -5.11 4.44 13.98
C ILE A 320 -4.77 4.48 12.49
N TYR A 321 -4.90 3.35 11.78
CA TYR A 321 -4.61 3.22 10.35
C TYR A 321 -5.84 3.43 9.47
N THR A 322 -7.03 3.29 10.03
CA THR A 322 -8.30 3.35 9.29
C THR A 322 -9.09 4.64 9.53
N THR A 323 -8.69 5.45 10.51
CA THR A 323 -9.34 6.73 10.82
C THR A 323 -8.67 7.86 10.03
N PRO A 324 -9.38 8.52 9.09
CA PRO A 324 -8.82 9.61 8.30
C PRO A 324 -8.29 10.75 9.18
N GLY A 325 -7.06 11.17 8.93
CA GLY A 325 -6.44 12.29 9.66
C GLY A 325 -6.05 11.97 11.11
N TYR A 326 -6.04 10.71 11.53
CA TYR A 326 -5.48 10.33 12.83
C TYR A 326 -4.04 10.83 12.94
N GLN A 327 -3.72 11.46 14.07
CA GLN A 327 -2.38 11.89 14.43
C GLN A 327 -2.05 11.31 15.81
N PRO A 328 -0.89 10.68 15.99
CA PRO A 328 -0.45 10.24 17.32
C PRO A 328 -0.42 11.42 18.28
N VAL A 329 -0.85 11.18 19.52
CA VAL A 329 -0.77 12.17 20.59
C VAL A 329 -0.08 11.52 21.79
N PRO A 330 1.16 11.91 22.13
CA PRO A 330 1.85 11.47 23.33
C PRO A 330 1.06 11.75 24.61
N ASP A 331 1.32 10.93 25.63
CA ASP A 331 0.63 11.00 26.93
C ASP A 331 0.85 12.31 27.72
N ASN A 332 1.82 13.15 27.35
CA ASN A 332 1.97 14.48 27.96
C ASN A 332 0.97 15.52 27.41
N GLY A 333 0.06 15.11 26.52
CA GLY A 333 -0.93 15.99 25.88
C GLY A 333 -0.33 16.96 24.86
N ASN A 334 0.99 16.96 24.68
CA ASN A 334 1.63 17.64 23.57
C ASN A 334 1.71 16.66 22.41
N PRO A 335 1.06 16.94 21.25
CA PRO A 335 1.36 16.20 20.03
C PRO A 335 2.89 16.18 19.84
N PRO A 336 3.46 15.11 19.26
CA PRO A 336 4.86 15.16 18.85
C PRO A 336 4.95 16.41 18.00
N VAL A 337 5.90 17.31 18.29
CA VAL A 337 6.07 18.50 17.45
C VAL A 337 6.20 17.96 16.04
N PRO A 338 5.24 18.26 15.13
CA PRO A 338 5.28 17.64 13.83
C PRO A 338 6.65 17.94 13.23
N THR A 339 7.28 16.94 12.62
CA THR A 339 8.57 17.11 11.96
C THR A 339 8.30 17.26 10.46
N ALA A 340 9.26 17.86 9.75
CA ALA A 340 9.21 17.83 8.30
C ALA A 340 9.20 16.35 7.84
N PRO A 341 8.43 15.99 6.80
CA PRO A 341 8.36 14.61 6.35
C PRO A 341 9.72 14.09 5.86
N ALA A 342 9.90 12.77 5.85
CA ALA A 342 11.04 12.16 5.19
C ALA A 342 10.94 12.27 3.65
N ALA A 343 12.07 12.19 2.95
CA ALA A 343 12.07 12.19 1.48
C ALA A 343 11.26 11.02 0.93
N PRO A 344 10.44 11.22 -0.12
CA PRO A 344 9.74 10.14 -0.80
C PRO A 344 10.70 9.07 -1.31
N THR A 345 10.30 7.81 -1.22
CA THR A 345 11.06 6.66 -1.73
C THR A 345 10.35 6.02 -2.93
N GLY A 346 11.06 5.16 -3.67
CA GLY A 346 10.45 4.38 -4.76
C GLY A 346 9.95 5.23 -5.93
N LEU A 347 10.54 6.40 -6.18
CA LEU A 347 10.18 7.21 -7.35
C LEU A 347 10.50 6.44 -8.64
N THR A 348 9.48 6.22 -9.46
CA THR A 348 9.59 5.63 -10.81
C THR A 348 9.03 6.59 -11.85
N ALA A 349 9.53 6.48 -13.08
CA ALA A 349 9.08 7.28 -14.22
C ALA A 349 8.88 6.38 -15.45
N ALA A 350 7.68 6.40 -16.03
CA ALA A 350 7.32 5.64 -17.24
C ALA A 350 7.11 6.60 -18.43
N ALA A 351 7.63 6.23 -19.59
CA ALA A 351 7.53 7.03 -20.80
C ALA A 351 6.14 6.94 -21.46
N GLY A 352 5.66 8.06 -22.01
CA GLY A 352 4.57 8.10 -22.97
C GLY A 352 4.88 9.08 -24.11
N ASN A 353 3.97 9.19 -25.07
CA ASN A 353 4.10 10.18 -26.14
C ASN A 353 4.02 11.59 -25.55
N GLU A 354 5.12 12.34 -25.65
CA GLU A 354 5.24 13.71 -25.12
C GLU A 354 4.93 13.81 -23.61
N GLN A 355 5.09 12.73 -22.86
CA GLN A 355 4.78 12.72 -21.42
C GLN A 355 5.63 11.75 -20.60
N ALA A 356 5.66 11.99 -19.30
CA ALA A 356 6.24 11.14 -18.27
C ALA A 356 5.21 10.88 -17.16
N VAL A 357 4.93 9.61 -16.87
CA VAL A 357 4.04 9.20 -15.79
C VAL A 357 4.89 8.81 -14.58
N LEU A 358 4.73 9.56 -13.47
CA LEU A 358 5.51 9.40 -12.26
C LEU A 358 4.68 8.77 -11.14
N SER A 359 5.30 7.92 -10.32
CA SER A 359 4.72 7.39 -9.08
C SER A 359 5.80 7.22 -8.01
N TRP A 360 5.42 7.36 -6.74
CA TRP A 360 6.31 7.20 -5.59
C TRP A 360 5.56 6.66 -4.37
N ASN A 361 6.28 6.26 -3.32
CA ASN A 361 5.69 5.85 -2.05
C ASN A 361 5.31 7.06 -1.19
N ALA A 362 4.23 6.96 -0.43
CA ALA A 362 3.82 8.02 0.49
C ALA A 362 4.86 8.21 1.62
N SER A 363 5.29 9.44 1.85
CA SER A 363 6.06 9.83 3.04
C SER A 363 5.13 10.03 4.25
N PRO A 364 5.35 9.36 5.39
CA PRO A 364 4.59 9.60 6.62
C PRO A 364 4.60 11.08 7.03
N GLY A 365 3.44 11.61 7.41
CA GLY A 365 3.29 13.00 7.84
C GLY A 365 3.30 14.04 6.71
N ALA A 366 3.43 13.64 5.45
CA ALA A 366 3.31 14.54 4.31
C ALA A 366 1.84 14.87 4.02
N THR A 367 1.55 16.15 3.79
CA THR A 367 0.24 16.61 3.31
C THR A 367 0.25 16.93 1.81
N SER A 368 1.45 17.03 1.23
CA SER A 368 1.62 17.29 -0.20
C SER A 368 3.02 16.96 -0.69
N TYR A 369 3.18 16.95 -2.02
CA TYR A 369 4.45 16.77 -2.71
C TYR A 369 4.72 17.91 -3.69
N ALA A 370 6.00 18.16 -3.94
CA ALA A 370 6.48 19.00 -5.04
C ALA A 370 7.28 18.13 -6.01
N VAL A 371 6.86 18.12 -7.27
CA VAL A 371 7.51 17.40 -8.36
C VAL A 371 8.46 18.36 -9.06
N LYS A 372 9.72 17.95 -9.21
CA LYS A 372 10.77 18.79 -9.80
C LYS A 372 11.42 18.04 -10.95
N ARG A 373 11.70 18.77 -12.04
CA ARG A 373 12.27 18.24 -13.28
C ARG A 373 13.58 18.94 -13.64
N ALA A 374 14.52 18.20 -14.20
CA ALA A 374 15.74 18.70 -14.81
C ALA A 374 15.92 18.10 -16.21
N ALA A 375 16.63 18.84 -17.09
CA ALA A 375 17.07 18.35 -18.40
C ALA A 375 18.45 17.68 -18.35
N VAL A 376 19.15 17.77 -17.23
CA VAL A 376 20.49 17.22 -17.02
C VAL A 376 20.48 16.38 -15.75
N SER A 377 21.20 15.26 -15.76
CA SER A 377 21.31 14.40 -14.59
C SER A 377 21.93 15.15 -13.41
N GLY A 378 21.36 15.01 -12.21
CA GLY A 378 21.81 15.73 -11.01
C GLY A 378 21.26 17.16 -10.86
N GLY A 379 20.57 17.72 -11.87
CA GLY A 379 19.97 19.05 -11.81
C GLY A 379 20.67 20.10 -12.69
N PRO A 380 20.30 21.39 -12.57
CA PRO A 380 19.37 21.96 -11.58
C PRO A 380 17.92 21.53 -11.82
N TYR A 381 17.18 21.30 -10.73
CA TYR A 381 15.77 20.92 -10.79
C TYR A 381 14.85 22.15 -10.67
N MET A 382 13.84 22.23 -11.54
CA MET A 382 12.76 23.20 -11.46
C MET A 382 11.48 22.52 -11.00
N THR A 383 10.76 23.14 -10.06
CA THR A 383 9.44 22.65 -9.65
C THR A 383 8.45 22.82 -10.78
N ILE A 384 7.85 21.71 -11.23
CA ILE A 384 6.83 21.69 -12.29
C ILE A 384 5.42 21.49 -11.73
N ALA A 385 5.31 20.96 -10.50
CA ALA A 385 4.06 20.87 -9.77
C ALA A 385 4.31 21.02 -8.27
N SER A 386 3.41 21.73 -7.60
CA SER A 386 3.41 21.93 -6.15
C SER A 386 2.06 21.49 -5.57
N ASN A 387 2.02 21.22 -4.26
CA ASN A 387 0.81 20.83 -3.55
C ASN A 387 0.12 19.58 -4.13
N VAL A 388 0.88 18.65 -4.71
CA VAL A 388 0.33 17.40 -5.23
C VAL A 388 -0.06 16.52 -4.05
N ALA A 389 -1.36 16.22 -3.90
CA ALA A 389 -1.86 15.39 -2.79
C ALA A 389 -1.70 13.88 -3.05
N ALA A 390 -1.76 13.48 -4.33
CA ALA A 390 -1.57 12.09 -4.74
C ALA A 390 -0.09 11.69 -4.72
N THR A 391 0.17 10.38 -4.76
CA THR A 391 1.52 9.80 -4.90
C THR A 391 1.91 9.53 -6.36
N SER A 392 1.29 10.26 -7.28
CA SER A 392 1.51 10.16 -8.72
C SER A 392 1.33 11.52 -9.41
N TYR A 393 2.02 11.71 -10.52
CA TYR A 393 1.90 12.90 -11.36
C TYR A 393 2.26 12.59 -12.82
N THR A 394 1.48 13.13 -13.77
CA THR A 394 1.80 13.01 -15.21
C THR A 394 2.27 14.36 -15.73
N ASP A 395 3.53 14.41 -16.18
CA ASP A 395 4.14 15.58 -16.80
C ASP A 395 3.97 15.49 -18.32
N THR A 396 3.23 16.42 -18.92
CA THR A 396 2.86 16.43 -20.34
C THR A 396 3.56 17.56 -21.11
N GLY A 397 3.52 17.52 -22.45
CA GLY A 397 4.14 18.54 -23.30
C GLY A 397 5.68 18.43 -23.36
N LEU A 398 6.19 17.23 -23.11
CA LEU A 398 7.61 16.91 -23.23
C LEU A 398 8.00 16.66 -24.69
N THR A 399 9.26 16.90 -25.02
CA THR A 399 9.78 16.54 -26.35
C THR A 399 10.25 15.09 -26.33
N ASN A 400 9.69 14.27 -27.22
CA ASN A 400 10.13 12.89 -27.39
C ASN A 400 11.62 12.80 -27.76
N GLY A 401 12.30 11.76 -27.27
CA GLY A 401 13.73 11.54 -27.47
C GLY A 401 14.65 12.33 -26.52
N ASN A 402 14.14 13.33 -25.80
CA ASN A 402 14.89 14.02 -24.76
C ASN A 402 14.72 13.31 -23.42
N THR A 403 15.83 13.04 -22.73
CA THR A 403 15.78 12.46 -21.38
C THR A 403 15.50 13.55 -20.35
N TYR A 404 14.50 13.32 -19.51
CA TYR A 404 14.15 14.16 -18.38
C TYR A 404 14.43 13.44 -17.08
N TYR A 405 14.77 14.20 -16.06
CA TYR A 405 15.09 13.68 -14.75
C TYR A 405 14.21 14.29 -13.69
N TYR A 406 13.71 13.46 -12.77
CA TYR A 406 12.72 13.85 -11.78
C TYR A 406 13.20 13.53 -10.37
N VAL A 407 12.83 14.41 -9.45
CA VAL A 407 12.88 14.19 -8.01
C VAL A 407 11.60 14.72 -7.40
N VAL A 408 11.20 14.14 -6.27
CA VAL A 408 10.01 14.57 -5.53
C VAL A 408 10.42 14.89 -4.09
N SER A 409 9.90 15.97 -3.53
CA SER A 409 10.02 16.27 -2.10
C SER A 409 8.64 16.29 -1.45
N ALA A 410 8.53 15.74 -0.25
CA ALA A 410 7.34 15.77 0.58
C ALA A 410 7.30 17.05 1.42
N ALA A 411 6.11 17.54 1.73
CA ALA A 411 5.94 18.72 2.57
C ALA A 411 4.71 18.59 3.48
N ASN A 412 4.79 19.26 4.63
CA ASN A 412 3.67 19.53 5.51
C ASN A 412 3.77 20.97 6.05
N ASN A 413 2.95 21.31 7.05
CA ASN A 413 2.94 22.64 7.67
C ASN A 413 4.22 22.97 8.47
N VAL A 414 5.09 22.00 8.74
CA VAL A 414 6.35 22.18 9.47
C VAL A 414 7.52 22.41 8.54
N GLY A 415 7.56 21.70 7.41
CA GLY A 415 8.62 21.89 6.45
C GLY A 415 8.58 20.91 5.30
N THR A 416 9.66 20.96 4.53
CA THR A 416 9.84 20.18 3.30
C THR A 416 11.01 19.22 3.50
N SER A 417 10.84 17.99 3.02
CA SER A 417 11.88 16.97 3.01
C SER A 417 13.02 17.32 2.06
N SER A 418 14.12 16.56 2.13
CA SER A 418 15.05 16.44 1.00
C SER A 418 14.37 15.81 -0.22
N ASN A 419 15.01 15.91 -1.39
CA ASN A 419 14.53 15.25 -2.60
C ASN A 419 14.67 13.72 -2.49
N SER A 420 13.76 12.99 -3.11
CA SER A 420 13.88 11.56 -3.39
C SER A 420 15.15 11.22 -4.16
N THR A 421 15.45 9.93 -4.28
CA THR A 421 16.35 9.45 -5.35
C THR A 421 15.80 9.88 -6.71
N GLN A 422 16.70 10.19 -7.64
CA GLN A 422 16.37 10.66 -8.97
C GLN A 422 15.85 9.51 -9.84
N ALA A 423 14.75 9.73 -10.54
CA ALA A 423 14.32 8.88 -11.65
C ALA A 423 14.58 9.60 -12.98
N SER A 424 14.77 8.84 -14.06
CA SER A 424 14.88 9.39 -15.41
C SER A 424 13.93 8.69 -16.36
N VAL A 425 13.55 9.39 -17.42
CA VAL A 425 12.70 8.86 -18.47
C VAL A 425 12.95 9.62 -19.77
N THR A 426 12.90 8.91 -20.89
CA THR A 426 12.94 9.49 -22.23
C THR A 426 11.57 9.25 -22.84
N PRO A 427 10.69 10.28 -22.93
CA PRO A 427 9.42 10.17 -23.63
C PRO A 427 9.65 9.68 -25.06
N GLN A 428 8.78 8.80 -25.53
CA GLN A 428 8.87 8.23 -26.86
C GLN A 428 7.53 8.42 -27.55
N GLY A 429 7.60 8.88 -28.79
CA GLY A 429 6.41 8.98 -29.61
C GLY A 429 5.85 7.61 -29.93
N THR A 430 4.56 7.56 -30.26
CA THR A 430 3.97 6.37 -30.85
C THR A 430 4.79 6.00 -32.09
N PRO A 431 5.38 4.79 -32.16
CA PRO A 431 6.18 4.40 -33.31
C PRO A 431 5.31 4.45 -34.57
N VAL A 432 5.79 5.11 -35.63
CA VAL A 432 5.20 4.91 -36.95
C VAL A 432 5.46 3.46 -37.34
N PRO A 433 4.44 2.66 -37.72
CA PRO A 433 4.67 1.28 -38.14
C PRO A 433 5.70 1.21 -39.26
N SER A 434 6.70 0.34 -39.10
CA SER A 434 7.74 0.12 -40.11
C SER A 434 7.19 -0.75 -41.25
N SER A 435 6.38 -0.18 -42.13
CA SER A 435 5.97 -0.83 -43.38
C SER A 435 6.67 -0.23 -44.60
N SER A 436 6.62 -0.94 -45.71
CA SER A 436 7.15 -0.47 -47.00
C SER A 436 6.20 0.47 -47.74
N LEU A 437 5.01 0.75 -47.20
CA LEU A 437 4.07 1.71 -47.75
C LEU A 437 4.27 3.06 -47.10
N VAL A 438 4.36 4.11 -47.92
CA VAL A 438 4.53 5.49 -47.47
C VAL A 438 3.39 6.33 -47.98
N LEU A 439 2.76 7.10 -47.09
CA LEU A 439 1.74 8.06 -47.48
C LEU A 439 2.32 9.48 -47.51
N GLN A 440 2.13 10.15 -48.63
CA GLN A 440 2.52 11.54 -48.82
C GLN A 440 1.29 12.44 -48.89
N TYR A 441 1.46 13.66 -48.38
CA TYR A 441 0.44 14.71 -48.34
C TYR A 441 0.99 16.00 -48.95
N ARG A 442 0.09 16.78 -49.55
CA ARG A 442 0.26 18.21 -49.77
C ARG A 442 -1.07 18.95 -49.58
N ALA A 443 -1.00 20.19 -49.14
CA ALA A 443 -2.12 21.12 -49.05
C ALA A 443 -2.51 21.57 -50.47
N GLY A 444 -3.71 21.20 -50.91
CA GLY A 444 -4.32 21.66 -52.17
C GLY A 444 -4.98 23.03 -52.04
N ASP A 445 -5.30 23.41 -50.82
CA ASP A 445 -5.61 24.77 -50.36
C ASP A 445 -4.83 25.02 -49.07
N THR A 446 -4.33 26.24 -48.90
CA THR A 446 -3.55 26.64 -47.72
C THR A 446 -4.31 27.62 -46.83
N SER A 447 -5.54 28.00 -47.19
CA SER A 447 -6.39 28.94 -46.45
C SER A 447 -7.13 28.21 -45.32
N PRO A 448 -6.72 28.35 -44.05
CA PRO A 448 -7.25 27.51 -42.97
C PRO A 448 -8.64 27.92 -42.47
N SER A 449 -9.34 28.80 -43.19
CA SER A 449 -10.54 29.47 -42.67
C SER A 449 -11.65 29.63 -43.71
N ASP A 450 -11.59 28.88 -44.80
CA ASP A 450 -12.61 28.90 -45.85
C ASP A 450 -13.60 27.74 -45.69
N ASN A 451 -14.44 27.54 -46.70
CA ASN A 451 -15.52 26.54 -46.67
C ASN A 451 -15.14 25.19 -47.29
N GLN A 452 -13.87 24.95 -47.58
CA GLN A 452 -13.38 23.74 -48.24
C GLN A 452 -12.02 23.26 -47.71
N ILE A 453 -11.97 22.03 -47.19
CA ILE A 453 -10.69 21.36 -46.90
C ILE A 453 -10.25 20.60 -48.16
N LYS A 454 -9.03 20.84 -48.65
CA LYS A 454 -8.53 20.22 -49.91
C LYS A 454 -7.19 19.50 -49.73
N PRO A 455 -7.15 18.32 -49.08
CA PRO A 455 -5.92 17.58 -48.89
C PRO A 455 -5.63 16.68 -50.10
N TYR A 456 -4.40 16.70 -50.61
CA TYR A 456 -3.99 15.86 -51.74
C TYR A 456 -3.00 14.79 -51.31
N PHE A 457 -3.17 13.56 -51.81
CA PHE A 457 -2.43 12.39 -51.36
C PHE A 457 -1.70 11.65 -52.49
N ASN A 458 -0.57 11.03 -52.15
CA ASN A 458 0.14 10.06 -52.99
C ASN A 458 0.61 8.89 -52.12
N ILE A 459 0.30 7.66 -52.51
CA ILE A 459 0.74 6.45 -51.80
C ILE A 459 1.90 5.84 -52.60
N LYS A 460 3.03 5.62 -51.93
CA LYS A 460 4.21 4.95 -52.49
C LYS A 460 4.34 3.53 -51.95
N ASN A 461 4.73 2.62 -52.82
CA ASN A 461 5.12 1.27 -52.46
C ASN A 461 6.63 1.11 -52.59
N ASN A 462 7.36 1.28 -51.49
CA ASN A 462 8.80 1.05 -51.43
C ASN A 462 9.15 -0.43 -51.18
N GLY A 463 8.15 -1.32 -51.22
CA GLY A 463 8.31 -2.75 -51.03
C GLY A 463 8.76 -3.46 -52.31
N THR A 464 8.91 -4.78 -52.18
CA THR A 464 9.35 -5.66 -53.28
C THR A 464 8.21 -6.38 -53.99
N SER A 465 6.98 -6.26 -53.47
CA SER A 465 5.78 -6.90 -54.02
C SER A 465 4.71 -5.86 -54.35
N ALA A 466 3.90 -6.14 -55.38
CA ALA A 466 2.78 -5.26 -55.72
C ALA A 466 1.73 -5.23 -54.60
N VAL A 467 1.12 -4.07 -54.39
CA VAL A 467 0.06 -3.87 -53.38
C VAL A 467 -1.23 -3.48 -54.09
N ASN A 468 -2.28 -4.29 -53.92
CA ASN A 468 -3.60 -3.98 -54.47
C ASN A 468 -4.19 -2.79 -53.74
N LEU A 469 -4.70 -1.80 -54.48
CA LEU A 469 -5.28 -0.61 -53.86
C LEU A 469 -6.54 -0.94 -53.06
N SER A 470 -7.28 -1.96 -53.47
CA SER A 470 -8.49 -2.42 -52.77
C SER A 470 -8.23 -2.97 -51.37
N SER A 471 -6.98 -3.29 -51.00
CA SER A 471 -6.64 -3.62 -49.61
C SER A 471 -6.35 -2.40 -48.75
N LEU A 472 -6.24 -1.21 -49.36
CA LEU A 472 -5.84 0.01 -48.68
C LEU A 472 -7.02 0.86 -48.23
N LYS A 473 -6.84 1.49 -47.07
CA LYS A 473 -7.70 2.56 -46.57
C LYS A 473 -6.83 3.69 -46.05
N LEU A 474 -7.15 4.92 -46.43
CA LEU A 474 -6.47 6.13 -45.96
C LEU A 474 -7.41 6.92 -45.06
N ARG A 475 -6.93 7.46 -43.94
CA ARG A 475 -7.72 8.38 -43.10
C ARG A 475 -7.02 9.70 -42.84
N TYR A 476 -7.73 10.79 -43.15
CA TYR A 476 -7.36 12.17 -42.83
C TYR A 476 -8.26 12.68 -41.69
N TYR A 477 -7.64 13.19 -40.63
CA TYR A 477 -8.24 13.55 -39.35
C TYR A 477 -8.35 15.06 -39.19
N PHE A 478 -9.53 15.52 -38.80
CA PHE A 478 -9.85 16.93 -38.68
C PHE A 478 -10.92 17.16 -37.59
N THR A 479 -11.13 18.41 -37.25
CA THR A 479 -12.24 18.87 -36.44
C THR A 479 -13.34 19.38 -37.34
N LYS A 480 -14.56 18.93 -37.10
CA LYS A 480 -15.68 19.25 -37.97
C LYS A 480 -16.15 20.70 -37.82
N ASP A 481 -15.85 21.35 -36.70
CA ASP A 481 -16.28 22.71 -36.35
C ASP A 481 -17.80 22.91 -36.45
N GLY A 482 -18.59 21.89 -36.10
CA GLY A 482 -20.05 21.97 -36.15
C GLY A 482 -20.74 20.61 -36.27
N ASN A 483 -22.06 20.65 -36.39
CA ASN A 483 -22.93 19.45 -36.43
C ASN A 483 -23.42 19.08 -37.84
N GLN A 484 -23.12 19.90 -38.85
CA GLN A 484 -23.59 19.79 -40.23
C GLN A 484 -23.19 18.48 -40.90
N THR A 485 -23.96 17.95 -41.84
CA THR A 485 -23.48 16.79 -42.63
C THR A 485 -22.25 17.19 -43.45
N MET A 486 -21.28 16.27 -43.59
CA MET A 486 -20.07 16.47 -44.38
C MET A 486 -20.24 15.90 -45.79
N ASN A 487 -19.68 16.60 -46.78
CA ASN A 487 -19.58 16.13 -48.16
C ASN A 487 -18.10 15.94 -48.54
N ALA A 488 -17.83 15.00 -49.43
CA ALA A 488 -16.50 14.72 -49.96
C ALA A 488 -16.55 14.37 -51.45
N TRP A 489 -15.59 14.89 -52.22
CA TRP A 489 -15.43 14.61 -53.64
C TRP A 489 -13.96 14.33 -53.98
N ILE A 490 -13.74 13.41 -54.90
CA ILE A 490 -12.44 13.21 -55.54
C ILE A 490 -12.44 14.02 -56.83
N ASP A 491 -11.82 15.21 -56.78
CA ASP A 491 -11.76 16.13 -57.91
C ASP A 491 -10.89 15.55 -59.05
N TRP A 492 -9.83 14.80 -58.71
CA TRP A 492 -8.98 14.10 -59.68
C TRP A 492 -8.19 12.94 -59.05
N ALA A 493 -7.99 11.85 -59.79
CA ALA A 493 -7.03 10.80 -59.46
C ALA A 493 -6.56 10.05 -60.72
N GLN A 494 -5.27 9.69 -60.77
CA GLN A 494 -4.67 8.96 -61.92
C GLN A 494 -5.39 7.63 -62.22
N MET A 495 -5.88 6.96 -61.18
CA MET A 495 -6.64 5.70 -61.25
C MET A 495 -8.14 5.89 -61.53
N GLY A 496 -8.58 7.11 -61.80
CA GLY A 496 -9.98 7.48 -61.99
C GLY A 496 -10.71 7.73 -60.67
N SER A 497 -11.38 8.87 -60.56
CA SER A 497 -12.13 9.28 -59.36
C SER A 497 -13.26 8.32 -59.00
N ALA A 498 -13.91 7.70 -60.00
CA ALA A 498 -14.97 6.71 -59.79
C ALA A 498 -14.51 5.43 -59.07
N ASN A 499 -13.20 5.19 -59.01
CA ASN A 499 -12.63 4.01 -58.35
C ASN A 499 -12.26 4.26 -56.87
N ILE A 500 -12.52 5.46 -56.34
CA ILE A 500 -12.26 5.85 -54.96
C ILE A 500 -13.59 6.18 -54.27
N GLN A 501 -13.81 5.58 -53.10
CA GLN A 501 -14.97 5.80 -52.27
C GLN A 501 -14.57 6.59 -51.02
N THR A 502 -15.45 7.49 -50.57
CA THR A 502 -15.24 8.31 -49.37
C THR A 502 -16.29 7.95 -48.31
N ALA A 503 -15.89 7.92 -47.05
CA ALA A 503 -16.77 7.75 -45.91
C ALA A 503 -16.29 8.61 -44.74
N PHE A 504 -17.19 9.16 -43.94
CA PHE A 504 -16.82 9.88 -42.72
C PHE A 504 -16.98 8.97 -41.50
N GLY A 505 -16.08 9.09 -40.53
CA GLY A 505 -16.17 8.44 -39.23
C GLY A 505 -15.78 9.39 -38.09
N SER A 506 -15.99 8.95 -36.85
CA SER A 506 -15.66 9.72 -35.65
C SER A 506 -14.38 9.20 -35.00
N VAL A 507 -13.62 10.09 -34.37
CA VAL A 507 -12.43 9.78 -33.59
C VAL A 507 -12.40 10.63 -32.32
N SER A 508 -11.71 10.16 -31.28
CA SER A 508 -11.37 10.98 -30.13
C SER A 508 -9.85 11.12 -30.08
N GLY A 509 -9.33 12.32 -30.29
CA GLY A 509 -7.89 12.57 -30.32
C GLY A 509 -7.57 14.05 -30.23
N THR A 510 -6.28 14.38 -30.11
CA THR A 510 -5.88 15.79 -30.07
C THR A 510 -6.14 16.43 -31.43
N ASN A 511 -6.89 17.54 -31.47
CA ASN A 511 -7.19 18.26 -32.71
C ASN A 511 -7.92 17.40 -33.77
N ALA A 512 -8.73 16.43 -33.34
CA ALA A 512 -9.58 15.65 -34.23
C ALA A 512 -10.83 15.11 -33.53
N ASP A 513 -11.98 15.29 -34.17
CA ASP A 513 -13.26 14.65 -33.79
C ASP A 513 -13.84 13.77 -34.93
N THR A 514 -13.33 13.96 -36.15
CA THR A 514 -13.84 13.38 -37.39
C THR A 514 -12.68 12.94 -38.27
N TYR A 515 -12.89 11.91 -39.08
CA TYR A 515 -12.00 11.60 -40.20
C TYR A 515 -12.79 11.34 -41.48
N VAL A 516 -12.13 11.59 -42.61
CA VAL A 516 -12.56 11.08 -43.92
C VAL A 516 -11.70 9.87 -44.27
N GLU A 517 -12.34 8.75 -44.58
CA GLU A 517 -11.71 7.53 -45.05
C GLU A 517 -11.86 7.43 -46.56
N LEU A 518 -10.73 7.23 -47.25
CA LEU A 518 -10.69 6.87 -48.65
C LEU A 518 -10.45 5.37 -48.77
N SER A 519 -11.29 4.69 -49.53
CA SER A 519 -11.11 3.29 -49.90
C SER A 519 -11.16 3.13 -51.41
N PHE A 520 -10.56 2.07 -51.93
CA PHE A 520 -10.37 1.88 -53.37
C PHE A 520 -11.11 0.64 -53.85
N THR A 521 -11.77 0.74 -55.01
CA THR A 521 -12.39 -0.41 -55.65
C THR A 521 -11.35 -1.32 -56.29
N ALA A 522 -11.71 -2.55 -56.64
CA ALA A 522 -10.83 -3.45 -57.38
C ALA A 522 -10.35 -2.87 -58.73
N ALA A 523 -11.16 -2.02 -59.37
CA ALA A 523 -10.82 -1.36 -60.63
C ALA A 523 -9.74 -0.28 -60.50
N ALA A 524 -9.40 0.15 -59.27
CA ALA A 524 -8.27 1.06 -59.02
C ALA A 524 -6.90 0.42 -59.34
N GLY A 525 -6.83 -0.91 -59.40
CA GLY A 525 -5.61 -1.66 -59.73
C GLY A 525 -4.67 -1.83 -58.53
N SER A 526 -3.37 -1.83 -58.81
CA SER A 526 -2.31 -2.08 -57.83
C SER A 526 -1.13 -1.13 -58.00
N ILE A 527 -0.43 -0.85 -56.91
CA ILE A 527 0.86 -0.15 -56.92
C ILE A 527 1.98 -1.18 -57.06
N ALA A 528 2.69 -1.16 -58.19
CA ALA A 528 3.85 -2.03 -58.42
C ALA A 528 4.98 -1.76 -57.39
N PRO A 529 5.94 -2.69 -57.20
CA PRO A 529 7.15 -2.42 -56.42
C PRO A 529 7.88 -1.16 -56.91
N GLY A 530 8.23 -0.25 -56.01
CA GLY A 530 8.81 1.06 -56.33
C GLY A 530 7.84 2.05 -56.99
N GLY A 531 6.58 1.68 -57.19
CA GLY A 531 5.56 2.49 -57.82
C GLY A 531 4.81 3.41 -56.86
N GLN A 532 3.89 4.21 -57.41
CA GLN A 532 3.04 5.12 -56.64
C GLN A 532 1.68 5.37 -57.31
N THR A 533 0.72 5.91 -56.57
CA THR A 533 -0.64 6.20 -57.08
C THR A 533 -0.71 7.43 -57.97
N GLY A 534 0.21 8.38 -57.79
CA GLY A 534 0.02 9.74 -58.29
C GLY A 534 -0.95 10.52 -57.42
N ASP A 535 -1.32 11.73 -57.89
CA ASP A 535 -2.18 12.69 -57.17
C ASP A 535 -3.57 12.06 -56.92
N ILE A 536 -4.04 12.15 -55.68
CA ILE A 536 -5.43 11.90 -55.27
C ILE A 536 -5.93 13.20 -54.66
N GLN A 537 -6.74 13.94 -55.42
CA GLN A 537 -7.23 15.26 -55.02
C GLN A 537 -8.58 15.14 -54.32
N LEU A 538 -8.58 15.21 -52.99
CA LEU A 538 -9.81 15.26 -52.19
C LEU A 538 -10.22 16.72 -51.96
N ARG A 539 -11.53 16.96 -51.96
CA ARG A 539 -12.16 18.17 -51.46
C ARG A 539 -13.33 17.82 -50.55
N MET A 540 -13.46 18.54 -49.45
CA MET A 540 -14.55 18.37 -48.48
C MET A 540 -15.25 19.69 -48.21
N SER A 541 -16.53 19.64 -47.85
CA SER A 541 -17.25 20.80 -47.32
C SER A 541 -18.33 20.40 -46.33
N LYS A 542 -18.77 21.35 -45.50
CA LYS A 542 -20.04 21.22 -44.77
C LYS A 542 -21.20 21.34 -45.74
N SER A 543 -22.32 20.67 -45.44
CA SER A 543 -23.55 20.73 -46.25
C SER A 543 -24.13 22.14 -46.44
N ASP A 544 -23.84 23.07 -45.52
CA ASP A 544 -24.25 24.47 -45.58
C ASP A 544 -23.16 25.42 -46.09
N TRP A 545 -21.98 24.90 -46.48
CA TRP A 545 -20.82 25.68 -46.90
C TRP A 545 -20.31 26.69 -45.87
N SER A 546 -20.59 26.47 -44.58
CA SER A 546 -19.95 27.25 -43.52
C SER A 546 -18.46 26.91 -43.40
N ASN A 547 -17.68 27.88 -42.92
CA ASN A 547 -16.22 27.79 -42.90
C ASN A 547 -15.72 26.76 -41.88
N PHE A 548 -14.52 26.22 -42.13
CA PHE A 548 -13.72 25.43 -41.18
C PHE A 548 -12.71 26.32 -40.46
N ASN A 549 -12.14 25.80 -39.39
CA ASN A 549 -10.87 26.23 -38.84
C ASN A 549 -9.89 25.06 -38.99
N GLU A 550 -8.99 25.11 -39.96
CA GLU A 550 -8.04 24.01 -40.17
C GLU A 550 -6.82 24.12 -39.23
N ASN A 551 -6.67 25.22 -38.47
CA ASN A 551 -5.55 25.38 -37.53
C ASN A 551 -5.66 24.41 -36.33
N ASN A 552 -6.85 23.88 -36.04
CA ASN A 552 -7.11 22.86 -35.04
C ASN A 552 -7.34 21.47 -35.65
N ASP A 553 -6.87 21.23 -36.88
CA ASP A 553 -6.97 19.92 -37.52
C ASP A 553 -5.66 19.13 -37.41
N TYR A 554 -5.74 17.89 -36.91
CA TYR A 554 -4.59 17.02 -36.70
C TYR A 554 -3.76 16.80 -37.98
N SER A 555 -4.43 16.53 -39.10
CA SER A 555 -3.79 16.19 -40.38
C SER A 555 -3.36 17.39 -41.22
N PHE A 556 -3.79 18.61 -40.88
CA PHE A 556 -3.53 19.81 -41.68
C PHE A 556 -2.16 20.44 -41.36
N ASP A 557 -1.48 20.93 -42.41
CA ASP A 557 -0.32 21.81 -42.31
C ASP A 557 -0.22 22.61 -43.62
N ALA A 558 -0.56 23.91 -43.54
CA ALA A 558 -0.55 24.84 -44.68
C ALA A 558 0.84 25.01 -45.32
N ALA A 559 1.92 24.67 -44.61
CA ALA A 559 3.28 24.78 -45.15
C ALA A 559 3.62 23.66 -46.14
N LYS A 560 2.85 22.56 -46.18
CA LYS A 560 3.11 21.40 -47.06
C LYS A 560 2.56 21.64 -48.47
N THR A 561 3.14 22.57 -49.21
CA THR A 561 2.71 22.89 -50.59
C THR A 561 3.22 21.91 -51.65
N SER A 562 4.09 20.97 -51.27
CA SER A 562 4.62 19.90 -52.10
C SER A 562 4.55 18.55 -51.37
N TYR A 563 4.54 17.45 -52.15
CA TYR A 563 4.39 16.11 -51.58
C TYR A 563 5.50 15.77 -50.59
N THR A 564 5.10 15.57 -49.34
CA THR A 564 5.98 15.21 -48.24
C THR A 564 5.43 13.97 -47.55
N ASP A 565 6.32 13.07 -47.11
CA ASP A 565 5.95 11.94 -46.26
C ASP A 565 5.27 12.47 -45.00
N TRP A 566 4.03 12.03 -44.75
CA TRP A 566 3.17 12.66 -43.77
C TRP A 566 2.57 11.62 -42.85
N ASN A 567 3.01 11.63 -41.60
CA ASN A 567 2.59 10.66 -40.60
C ASN A 567 1.31 11.07 -39.86
N LYS A 568 0.80 12.29 -40.08
CA LYS A 568 -0.47 12.75 -39.51
C LYS A 568 -1.69 12.34 -40.33
N VAL A 569 -1.50 11.46 -41.30
CA VAL A 569 -2.57 10.79 -42.07
C VAL A 569 -2.19 9.31 -42.07
N THR A 570 -3.18 8.45 -41.88
CA THR A 570 -2.93 7.02 -41.68
C THR A 570 -3.26 6.22 -42.93
N LEU A 571 -2.53 5.14 -43.14
CA LEU A 571 -2.79 4.15 -44.17
C LEU A 571 -2.89 2.78 -43.53
N TYR A 572 -3.96 2.05 -43.84
CA TYR A 572 -4.17 0.68 -43.41
C TYR A 572 -4.08 -0.23 -44.61
N ASN A 573 -3.50 -1.42 -44.42
CA ASN A 573 -3.48 -2.49 -45.40
C ASN A 573 -4.16 -3.73 -44.80
N ASN A 574 -5.27 -4.18 -45.39
CA ASN A 574 -6.13 -5.23 -44.85
C ASN A 574 -6.56 -4.98 -43.40
N GLY A 575 -6.84 -3.71 -43.06
CA GLY A 575 -7.28 -3.29 -41.72
C GLY A 575 -6.15 -3.12 -40.69
N VAL A 576 -4.90 -3.44 -41.02
CA VAL A 576 -3.74 -3.23 -40.15
C VAL A 576 -3.07 -1.90 -40.47
N LEU A 577 -2.76 -1.08 -39.46
CA LEU A 577 -2.08 0.20 -39.64
C LEU A 577 -0.69 -0.03 -40.26
N ALA A 578 -0.50 0.46 -41.47
CA ALA A 578 0.72 0.33 -42.26
C ALA A 578 1.56 1.60 -42.27
N TRP A 579 0.95 2.77 -42.10
CA TRP A 579 1.65 4.06 -42.04
C TRP A 579 0.86 5.07 -41.22
N GLY A 580 1.57 6.03 -40.64
CA GLY A 580 1.01 7.16 -39.91
C GLY A 580 0.77 6.88 -38.43
N ILE A 581 0.24 7.89 -37.75
CA ILE A 581 -0.10 7.89 -36.34
C ILE A 581 -1.56 8.37 -36.23
N GLU A 582 -2.37 7.63 -35.48
CA GLU A 582 -3.75 8.04 -35.14
C GLU A 582 -3.70 9.16 -34.08
N PRO A 583 -4.64 10.13 -34.10
CA PRO A 583 -4.65 11.31 -33.21
C PRO A 583 -4.98 11.03 -31.74
#